data_AF-A0A7W9XIP1-F1
#
_entry.id   AF-A0A7W9XIP1-F1
#
_cell.length_a   1.000
_cell.length_b   1.000
_cell.length_c   1.000
_cell.angle_alpha   90.00
_cell.angle_beta   90.00
_cell.angle_gamma   90.00
#
_symmetry.space_group_name_H-M   'P 1'
#
loop_
_entity.id
_entity.type
_entity.pdbx_description
1 polymer ?
#
loop_
_entity_poly.entity_id
_entity_poly.type
_entity_poly.pdbx_seq_one_letter_code
_entity_poly.pdbx_strand_id
1 'polypeptide(L)'
;MTDRTKKIFFALTIILPFLLYCFYYYGMMIKNAPYRFSDFDSMSFQYGNIDSLVNKYDSKTGNYQYLDKKDSLVKMHLRLTSDDLLYLHHKAADLGFWDFPKNEQADSVQGKKNKSVRYIIEFKYKKKSKRVVFDSEYNGDPKLIDANKTLIKEIEQSLLAAEERQKK
;
A
#
# COMPACT_ATOMS: atom_id res chain seq x y z
N MET A 1 -0.79 -38.61 46.05
CA MET A 1 -0.27 -37.64 45.04
C MET A 1 0.21 -36.40 45.76
N THR A 2 1.51 -36.14 45.73
CA THR A 2 2.14 -34.95 46.32
C THR A 2 1.76 -33.69 45.54
N ASP A 3 1.60 -32.55 46.22
CA ASP A 3 1.16 -31.29 45.59
C ASP A 3 2.07 -30.82 44.45
N ARG A 4 3.37 -31.16 44.52
CA ARG A 4 4.32 -30.90 43.43
C ARG A 4 3.94 -31.63 42.14
N THR A 5 3.53 -32.89 42.22
CA THR A 5 3.16 -33.69 41.04
C THR A 5 1.86 -33.19 40.42
N LYS A 6 0.89 -32.75 41.23
CA LYS A 6 -0.35 -32.13 40.73
C LYS A 6 -0.08 -30.81 40.02
N LYS A 7 0.79 -29.94 40.57
CA LYS A 7 1.17 -28.67 39.93
C LYS A 7 1.91 -28.89 38.60
N ILE A 8 2.83 -29.85 38.55
CA ILE A 8 3.56 -30.19 37.31
C ILE A 8 2.59 -30.76 36.26
N PHE A 9 1.67 -31.64 36.68
CA PHE A 9 0.66 -32.19 35.79
C PHE A 9 -0.24 -31.09 35.21
N PHE A 10 -0.75 -30.18 36.04
CA PHE A 10 -1.59 -29.06 35.60
C PHE A 10 -0.84 -28.09 34.67
N ALA A 11 0.43 -27.82 34.95
CA ALA A 11 1.27 -27.00 34.08
C ALA A 11 1.48 -27.66 32.70
N LEU A 12 1.74 -28.97 32.68
CA LEU A 12 1.94 -29.70 31.42
C LEU A 12 0.66 -29.87 30.61
N THR A 13 -0.50 -30.03 31.25
CA THR A 13 -1.77 -30.31 30.53
C THR A 13 -2.56 -29.06 30.16
N ILE A 14 -2.32 -27.92 30.81
CA ILE A 14 -3.06 -26.68 30.55
C ILE A 14 -2.15 -25.58 30.03
N ILE A 15 -1.03 -25.31 30.72
CA ILE A 15 -0.15 -24.19 30.35
C ILE A 15 0.61 -24.50 29.05
N LEU A 16 1.12 -25.73 28.90
CA LEU A 16 1.86 -26.13 27.71
C LEU A 16 1.02 -26.07 26.41
N PRO A 17 -0.18 -26.69 26.31
CA PRO A 17 -0.99 -26.59 25.09
C PRO A 17 -1.53 -25.18 24.85
N PHE A 18 -1.82 -24.40 25.90
CA PHE A 18 -2.21 -23.00 25.76
C PHE A 18 -1.09 -22.14 25.15
N LEU A 19 0.15 -22.30 25.63
CA LEU A 19 1.31 -21.61 25.06
C LEU A 19 1.58 -22.07 23.62
N LEU A 20 1.52 -23.37 23.32
CA LEU A 20 1.65 -23.87 21.95
C LEU A 20 0.58 -23.30 21.01
N TYR A 21 -0.67 -23.22 21.46
CA TYR A 21 -1.76 -22.59 20.70
C TYR A 21 -1.50 -21.11 20.48
N CYS A 22 -1.10 -20.37 21.52
CA CYS A 22 -0.69 -18.97 21.37
C CYS A 22 0.45 -18.82 20.36
N PHE A 23 1.52 -19.61 20.48
CA PHE A 23 2.65 -19.53 19.55
C PHE A 23 2.26 -19.91 18.12
N TYR A 24 1.39 -20.90 17.93
CA TYR A 24 0.91 -21.26 16.60
C TYR A 24 0.03 -20.17 15.98
N TYR A 25 -0.98 -19.70 16.72
CA TYR A 25 -1.93 -18.69 16.24
C TYR A 25 -1.27 -17.33 16.05
N TYR A 26 -0.59 -16.81 17.08
CA TYR A 26 0.10 -15.53 16.99
C TYR A 26 1.39 -15.61 16.15
N GLY A 27 2.03 -16.78 16.06
CA GLY A 27 3.18 -16.98 15.16
C GLY A 27 2.79 -16.93 13.68
N MET A 28 1.62 -17.48 13.31
CA MET A 28 1.07 -17.30 11.96
C MET A 28 0.71 -15.83 11.68
N MET A 29 0.12 -15.14 12.65
CA MET A 29 -0.16 -13.70 12.57
C MET A 29 1.12 -12.85 12.43
N ILE A 30 2.24 -13.26 13.03
CA ILE A 30 3.53 -12.58 12.92
C ILE A 30 4.23 -12.89 11.58
N LYS A 31 4.13 -14.11 11.05
CA LYS A 31 4.64 -14.45 9.70
C LYS A 31 3.84 -13.75 8.60
N ASN A 32 2.53 -13.62 8.80
CA ASN A 32 1.62 -12.83 7.98
C ASN A 32 1.53 -11.38 8.44
N ALA A 33 2.45 -10.92 9.31
CA ALA A 33 2.33 -9.60 9.91
C ALA A 33 2.14 -8.57 8.81
N PRO A 34 1.02 -7.82 8.86
CA PRO A 34 0.73 -6.81 7.87
C PRO A 34 1.89 -5.83 7.90
N TYR A 35 2.15 -5.26 6.73
CA TYR A 35 3.06 -4.14 6.58
C TYR A 35 2.88 -3.18 7.76
N ARG A 36 3.92 -2.99 8.59
CA ARG A 36 3.85 -2.14 9.77
C ARG A 36 4.34 -0.75 9.39
N PHE A 37 3.62 0.28 9.79
CA PHE A 37 4.06 1.65 9.55
C PHE A 37 5.43 1.97 10.19
N SER A 38 5.81 1.33 11.30
CA SER A 38 7.15 1.47 11.90
C SER A 38 8.31 1.07 10.98
N ASP A 39 8.02 0.21 10.00
CA ASP A 39 8.96 -0.26 9.00
C ASP A 39 8.79 0.47 7.66
N PHE A 40 7.86 1.42 7.55
CA PHE A 40 7.64 2.19 6.34
C PHE A 40 8.86 3.06 6.03
N ASP A 41 9.34 3.00 4.79
CA ASP A 41 10.47 3.80 4.29
C ASP A 41 9.94 4.89 3.36
N SER A 42 9.23 4.50 2.30
CA SER A 42 8.66 5.46 1.36
C SER A 42 7.51 4.92 0.54
N MET A 43 6.77 5.83 -0.07
CA MET A 43 5.74 5.55 -1.05
C MET A 43 6.13 6.23 -2.36
N SER A 44 6.01 5.50 -3.46
CA SER A 44 6.11 6.03 -4.82
C SER A 44 4.76 5.89 -5.52
N PHE A 45 4.37 6.95 -6.22
CA PHE A 45 3.14 6.99 -6.98
C PHE A 45 3.43 7.53 -8.36
N GLN A 46 3.08 6.79 -9.41
CA GLN A 46 3.30 7.20 -10.79
C GLN A 46 2.02 7.00 -11.58
N TYR A 47 1.69 7.94 -12.44
CA TYR A 47 0.53 7.83 -13.30
C TYR A 47 0.75 8.54 -14.64
N GLY A 48 0.08 8.05 -15.68
CA GLY A 48 0.19 8.63 -17.01
C GLY A 48 -0.28 7.67 -18.09
N ASN A 49 0.00 8.01 -19.34
CA ASN A 49 -0.27 7.11 -20.45
C ASN A 49 0.62 5.86 -20.34
N ILE A 50 0.16 4.73 -20.89
CA ILE A 50 0.95 3.47 -20.90
C ILE A 50 2.39 3.69 -21.37
N ASP A 51 2.59 4.52 -22.40
CA ASP A 51 3.90 4.78 -23.01
C ASP A 51 4.66 5.94 -22.31
N SER A 52 3.96 6.79 -21.54
CA SER A 52 4.56 7.92 -20.82
C SER A 52 3.97 8.07 -19.42
N LEU A 53 4.64 7.48 -18.44
CA LEU A 53 4.41 7.71 -17.01
C LEU A 53 5.06 9.02 -16.59
N VAL A 54 4.51 10.13 -17.09
CA VAL A 54 5.06 11.48 -16.88
C VAL A 54 4.87 11.96 -15.44
N ASN A 55 3.75 11.62 -14.79
CA ASN A 55 3.48 12.08 -13.44
C ASN A 55 4.10 11.11 -12.44
N LYS A 56 4.92 11.63 -11.53
CA LYS A 56 5.65 10.82 -10.54
C LYS A 56 5.76 11.57 -9.23
N TYR A 57 5.62 10.81 -8.15
CA TYR A 57 5.77 11.25 -6.79
C TYR A 57 6.62 10.24 -6.03
N ASP A 58 7.54 10.74 -5.20
CA ASP A 58 8.33 9.93 -4.28
C ASP A 58 8.36 10.60 -2.90
N SER A 59 7.79 9.94 -1.88
CA SER A 59 7.70 10.49 -0.53
C SER A 59 9.06 10.56 0.19
N LYS A 60 10.08 9.81 -0.26
CA LYS A 60 11.43 9.83 0.32
C LYS A 60 12.17 11.09 -0.05
N THR A 61 12.10 11.43 -1.34
CA THR A 61 12.80 12.60 -1.89
C THR A 61 11.93 13.84 -1.92
N GLY A 62 10.61 13.71 -1.75
CA GLY A 62 9.65 14.80 -1.95
C GLY A 62 9.53 15.25 -3.40
N ASN A 63 10.15 14.55 -4.35
CA ASN A 63 10.10 14.93 -5.76
C ASN A 63 8.70 14.64 -6.29
N TYR A 64 8.01 15.70 -6.68
CA TYR A 64 6.73 15.63 -7.36
C TYR A 64 6.83 16.25 -8.74
N GLN A 65 6.45 15.50 -9.76
CA GLN A 65 6.33 16.00 -11.12
C GLN A 65 4.97 15.65 -11.68
N TYR A 66 4.37 16.61 -12.35
CA TYR A 66 3.09 16.42 -13.04
C TYR A 66 3.00 17.30 -14.28
N LEU A 67 2.15 16.90 -15.22
CA LEU A 67 1.82 17.69 -16.40
C LEU A 67 0.67 18.66 -16.07
N ASP A 68 0.90 19.96 -16.26
CA ASP A 68 -0.14 20.98 -16.11
C ASP A 68 -1.08 21.01 -17.35
N LYS A 69 -2.22 21.69 -17.24
CA LYS A 69 -3.23 21.88 -18.30
C LYS A 69 -2.69 22.49 -19.60
N LYS A 70 -1.48 23.06 -19.56
CA LYS A 70 -0.76 23.64 -20.70
C LYS A 70 0.29 22.69 -21.29
N ASP A 71 0.21 21.40 -21.00
CA ASP A 71 1.18 20.36 -21.37
C ASP A 71 2.62 20.67 -20.91
N SER A 72 2.75 21.47 -19.86
CA SER A 72 4.05 21.85 -19.28
C SER A 72 4.36 20.93 -18.10
N LEU A 73 5.56 20.34 -18.10
CA LEU A 73 6.04 19.51 -17.01
C LEU A 73 6.44 20.39 -15.82
N VAL A 74 5.61 20.36 -14.77
CA VAL A 74 5.90 21.02 -13.50
C VAL A 74 6.66 20.06 -12.61
N LYS A 75 7.75 20.55 -12.01
CA LYS A 75 8.53 19.83 -11.00
C LYS A 75 8.54 20.67 -9.73
N MET A 76 8.16 20.05 -8.62
CA MET A 76 8.15 20.70 -7.32
C MET A 76 8.56 19.72 -6.23
N HIS A 77 8.91 20.28 -5.07
CA HIS A 77 9.31 19.51 -3.91
C HIS A 77 8.16 19.47 -2.89
N LEU A 78 7.36 18.41 -2.97
CA LEU A 78 6.18 18.18 -2.14
C LEU A 78 6.47 17.09 -1.11
N ARG A 79 6.41 17.44 0.17
CA ARG A 79 6.69 16.49 1.26
C ARG A 79 5.42 16.18 2.03
N LEU A 80 4.98 14.92 1.98
CA LEU A 80 3.90 14.43 2.83
C LEU A 80 4.40 14.34 4.29
N THR A 81 3.51 14.67 5.21
CA THR A 81 3.80 14.52 6.65
C THR A 81 3.68 13.07 7.07
N SER A 82 4.24 12.74 8.24
CA SER A 82 4.11 11.38 8.80
C SER A 82 2.65 10.96 8.99
N ASP A 83 1.77 11.91 9.32
CA ASP A 83 0.33 11.64 9.49
C ASP A 83 -0.34 11.32 8.16
N ASP A 84 -0.01 12.02 7.08
CA ASP A 84 -0.52 11.72 5.73
C ASP A 84 -0.07 10.32 5.28
N LEU A 85 1.20 9.98 5.53
CA LEU A 85 1.75 8.68 5.16
C LEU A 85 1.13 7.55 6.01
N LEU A 86 0.86 7.81 7.28
CA LEU A 86 0.17 6.88 8.18
C LEU A 86 -1.29 6.66 7.72
N TYR A 87 -1.97 7.74 7.34
CA TYR A 87 -3.32 7.69 6.78
C TYR A 87 -3.37 6.84 5.52
N LEU A 88 -2.49 7.11 4.55
CA LEU A 88 -2.42 6.34 3.29
C LEU A 88 -2.07 4.87 3.54
N HIS A 89 -1.20 4.60 4.51
CA HIS A 89 -0.87 3.24 4.92
C HIS A 89 -2.08 2.50 5.49
N HIS A 90 -2.86 3.13 6.37
CA HIS A 90 -4.08 2.55 6.91
C HIS A 90 -5.14 2.34 5.83
N LYS A 91 -5.34 3.33 4.95
CA LYS A 91 -6.26 3.18 3.81
C LYS A 91 -5.87 2.04 2.88
N ALA A 92 -4.57 1.88 2.57
CA ALA A 92 -4.10 0.74 1.79
C ALA A 92 -4.38 -0.60 2.50
N ALA A 93 -4.22 -0.66 3.83
CA ALA A 93 -4.54 -1.85 4.61
C ALA A 93 -6.04 -2.16 4.63
N ASP A 94 -6.89 -1.16 4.84
CA ASP A 94 -8.35 -1.28 4.88
C ASP A 94 -8.90 -1.79 3.54
N LEU A 95 -8.32 -1.34 2.43
CA LEU A 95 -8.68 -1.76 1.07
C LEU A 95 -8.09 -3.12 0.68
N GLY A 96 -7.25 -3.74 1.51
CA GLY A 96 -6.63 -5.03 1.21
C GLY A 96 -5.51 -4.94 0.16
N PHE A 97 -4.86 -3.78 0.00
CA PHE A 97 -3.82 -3.54 -1.01
C PHE A 97 -2.68 -4.57 -0.96
N TRP A 98 -2.42 -5.13 0.21
CA TRP A 98 -1.41 -6.17 0.41
C TRP A 98 -1.70 -7.46 -0.36
N ASP A 99 -2.97 -7.75 -0.61
CA ASP A 99 -3.45 -8.94 -1.32
C ASP A 99 -3.68 -8.69 -2.82
N PHE A 100 -3.57 -7.45 -3.29
CA PHE A 100 -3.80 -7.11 -4.70
C PHE A 100 -2.82 -7.85 -5.64
N PRO A 101 -3.25 -8.31 -6.81
CA PRO A 101 -2.35 -8.78 -7.86
C PRO A 101 -1.30 -7.71 -8.19
N LYS A 102 -0.09 -8.16 -8.56
CA LYS A 102 1.00 -7.22 -8.91
C LYS A 102 0.71 -6.44 -10.20
N ASN A 103 -0.02 -7.09 -11.13
CA ASN A 103 -0.31 -6.56 -12.46
C ASN A 103 -1.80 -6.71 -12.73
N GLU A 104 -2.50 -5.58 -12.80
CA GLU A 104 -3.91 -5.42 -13.13
C GLU A 104 -3.98 -4.59 -14.42
N GLN A 105 -3.38 -5.14 -15.46
CA GLN A 105 -3.23 -4.47 -16.74
C GLN A 105 -4.42 -4.80 -17.63
N ALA A 106 -4.91 -3.81 -18.35
CA ALA A 106 -5.87 -4.05 -19.42
C ALA A 106 -5.19 -4.84 -20.55
N ASP A 107 -5.97 -5.52 -21.38
CA ASP A 107 -5.43 -6.18 -22.57
C ASP A 107 -4.59 -5.19 -23.37
N SER A 108 -3.30 -5.52 -23.60
CA SER A 108 -2.29 -4.61 -24.15
C SER A 108 -2.67 -3.94 -25.47
N VAL A 109 -3.60 -4.56 -26.21
CA VAL A 109 -4.15 -4.07 -27.49
C VAL A 109 -5.28 -3.05 -27.26
N GLN A 110 -6.15 -3.27 -26.27
CA GLN A 110 -7.23 -2.34 -25.91
C GLN A 110 -6.73 -1.15 -25.10
N GLY A 111 -5.80 -1.34 -24.16
CA GLY A 111 -5.23 -0.26 -23.36
C GLY A 111 -4.56 0.82 -24.21
N LYS A 112 -3.78 0.42 -25.22
CA LYS A 112 -3.16 1.37 -26.17
C LYS A 112 -4.17 2.07 -27.08
N LYS A 113 -5.25 1.38 -27.46
CA LYS A 113 -6.30 1.93 -28.33
C LYS A 113 -7.21 2.93 -27.60
N ASN A 114 -7.47 2.69 -26.32
CA ASN A 114 -8.37 3.51 -25.49
C ASN A 114 -7.67 4.64 -24.72
N LYS A 115 -6.36 4.83 -24.91
CA LYS A 115 -5.55 5.78 -24.11
C LYS A 115 -5.70 5.52 -22.60
N SER A 116 -5.57 4.27 -22.17
CA SER A 116 -5.73 3.94 -20.76
C SER A 116 -4.64 4.61 -19.93
N VAL A 117 -5.04 5.11 -18.75
CA VAL A 117 -4.11 5.67 -17.77
C VAL A 117 -3.60 4.53 -16.91
N ARG A 118 -2.28 4.39 -16.83
CA ARG A 118 -1.59 3.42 -15.98
C ARG A 118 -1.20 4.10 -14.68
N TYR A 119 -1.58 3.48 -13.57
CA TYR A 119 -1.21 3.86 -12.22
C TYR A 119 -0.24 2.82 -11.66
N ILE A 120 0.86 3.28 -11.06
CA ILE A 120 1.82 2.45 -10.35
C ILE A 120 1.90 2.96 -8.93
N ILE A 121 1.44 2.13 -8.01
CA ILE A 121 1.46 2.41 -6.57
C ILE A 121 2.48 1.47 -5.96
N GLU A 122 3.47 2.02 -5.27
CA GLU A 122 4.46 1.23 -4.57
C GLU A 122 4.67 1.74 -3.15
N PHE A 123 4.51 0.84 -2.18
CA PHE A 123 4.85 1.05 -0.78
C PHE A 123 6.12 0.28 -0.46
N LYS A 124 7.16 0.99 -0.04
CA LYS A 124 8.47 0.45 0.35
C LYS A 124 8.60 0.46 1.87
N TYR A 125 9.03 -0.68 2.39
CA TYR A 125 9.33 -0.89 3.80
C TYR A 125 10.76 -1.41 3.91
N LYS A 126 11.33 -1.33 5.11
CA LYS A 126 12.72 -1.75 5.40
C LYS A 126 13.06 -3.16 4.92
N LYS A 127 12.09 -4.09 4.93
CA LYS A 127 12.29 -5.51 4.59
C LYS A 127 11.46 -6.01 3.41
N LYS A 128 10.47 -5.25 2.95
CA LYS A 128 9.48 -5.70 1.94
C LYS A 128 9.01 -4.51 1.11
N SER A 129 8.59 -4.74 -0.12
CA SER A 129 7.88 -3.75 -0.91
C SER A 129 6.69 -4.38 -1.61
N LYS A 130 5.62 -3.59 -1.76
CA LYS A 130 4.45 -3.96 -2.56
C LYS A 130 4.33 -2.95 -3.68
N ARG A 131 4.39 -3.43 -4.93
CA ARG A 131 4.15 -2.66 -6.14
C ARG A 131 2.95 -3.25 -6.87
N VAL A 132 1.98 -2.39 -7.18
CA VAL A 132 0.78 -2.72 -7.93
C VAL A 132 0.73 -1.81 -9.16
N VAL A 133 0.48 -2.41 -10.32
CA VAL A 133 0.25 -1.70 -11.58
C VAL A 133 -1.21 -1.88 -11.95
N PHE A 134 -1.95 -0.78 -12.02
CA PHE A 134 -3.38 -0.75 -12.34
C PHE A 134 -3.62 0.08 -13.60
N ASP A 135 -4.30 -0.47 -14.58
CA ASP A 135 -4.73 0.26 -15.77
C ASP A 135 -6.21 0.65 -15.65
N SER A 136 -6.56 1.88 -16.05
CA SER A 136 -7.94 2.38 -15.94
C SER A 136 -8.99 1.55 -16.68
N GLU A 137 -8.57 0.84 -17.73
CA GLU A 137 -9.39 -0.03 -18.59
C GLU A 137 -9.32 -1.51 -18.17
N TYR A 138 -8.84 -1.81 -16.97
CA TYR A 138 -8.79 -3.18 -16.46
C TYR A 138 -10.21 -3.73 -16.29
N ASN A 139 -10.52 -4.82 -16.98
CA ASN A 139 -11.83 -5.49 -16.98
C ASN A 139 -11.89 -6.70 -16.01
N GLY A 140 -11.19 -6.63 -14.87
CA GLY A 140 -11.19 -7.71 -13.86
C GLY A 140 -12.30 -7.56 -12.81
N ASP A 141 -12.01 -8.01 -11.58
CA ASP A 141 -12.98 -7.97 -10.47
C ASP A 141 -13.40 -6.52 -10.17
N PRO A 142 -14.71 -6.19 -10.25
CA PRO A 142 -15.23 -4.86 -9.94
C PRO A 142 -14.85 -4.35 -8.54
N LYS A 143 -14.75 -5.23 -7.54
CA LYS A 143 -14.36 -4.84 -6.18
C LYS A 143 -12.92 -4.33 -6.13
N LEU A 144 -12.04 -4.97 -6.89
CA LEU A 144 -10.64 -4.63 -6.95
C LEU A 144 -10.42 -3.35 -7.77
N ILE A 145 -11.20 -3.15 -8.83
CA ILE A 145 -11.23 -1.89 -9.56
C ILE A 145 -11.67 -0.74 -8.64
N ASP A 146 -12.74 -0.93 -7.87
CA ASP A 146 -13.26 0.09 -6.94
C ASP A 146 -12.26 0.40 -5.82
N ALA A 147 -11.62 -0.63 -5.26
CA ALA A 147 -10.60 -0.45 -4.24
C ALA A 147 -9.36 0.30 -4.76
N ASN A 148 -8.89 0.01 -5.97
CA ASN A 148 -7.80 0.77 -6.60
C ASN A 148 -8.19 2.22 -6.87
N LYS A 149 -9.38 2.47 -7.42
CA LYS A 149 -9.88 3.83 -7.67
C LYS A 149 -9.99 4.64 -6.38
N THR A 150 -10.47 4.01 -5.31
CA THR A 150 -10.54 4.63 -3.98
C THR A 150 -9.14 4.97 -3.47
N LEU A 151 -8.19 4.02 -3.52
CA LEU A 151 -6.83 4.27 -3.06
C LEU A 151 -6.15 5.41 -3.86
N ILE A 152 -6.28 5.40 -5.18
CA ILE A 152 -5.73 6.45 -6.06
C ILE A 152 -6.30 7.82 -5.67
N LYS A 153 -7.61 7.91 -5.48
CA LYS A 153 -8.28 9.15 -5.08
C LYS A 153 -7.76 9.68 -3.73
N GLU A 154 -7.60 8.80 -2.74
CA GLU A 154 -7.07 9.18 -1.43
C GLU A 154 -5.61 9.67 -1.50
N ILE A 155 -4.79 9.05 -2.36
CA ILE A 155 -3.41 9.50 -2.63
C ILE A 155 -3.43 10.89 -3.26
N GLU A 156 -4.23 11.09 -4.30
CA GLU A 156 -4.36 12.39 -4.98
C GLU A 156 -4.84 13.49 -4.01
N GLN A 157 -5.85 13.18 -3.18
CA GLN A 157 -6.34 14.12 -2.15
C GLN A 157 -5.25 14.47 -1.13
N SER A 158 -4.46 13.48 -0.70
CA SER A 158 -3.34 13.72 0.23
C SER A 158 -2.25 14.59 -0.39
N LEU A 159 -1.95 14.40 -1.68
CA LEU A 159 -1.00 15.24 -2.42
C LEU A 159 -1.53 16.67 -2.57
N LEU A 160 -2.80 16.85 -2.94
CA LEU A 160 -3.44 18.16 -3.03
C LEU A 160 -3.45 18.90 -1.69
N ALA A 161 -3.80 18.22 -0.60
CA ALA A 161 -3.76 18.78 0.75
C ALA A 161 -2.34 19.16 1.20
N ALA A 162 -1.32 18.41 0.77
CA ALA A 162 0.08 18.79 0.99
C ALA A 162 0.47 20.03 0.18
N GLU A 163 0.01 20.14 -1.07
CA GLU A 163 0.31 21.27 -1.95
C GLU A 163 -0.34 22.56 -1.43
N GLU A 164 -1.59 22.50 -0.97
CA GLU A 164 -2.28 23.64 -0.34
C GLU A 164 -1.58 24.14 0.92
N ARG A 165 -1.05 23.23 1.75
CA ARG A 165 -0.26 23.58 2.93
C ARG A 165 1.04 24.29 2.60
N GLN A 166 1.67 23.97 1.48
CA GLN A 166 2.91 24.63 1.05
C GLN A 166 2.68 26.00 0.40
N LYS A 167 1.49 26.24 -0.16
CA LYS A 167 1.12 27.54 -0.76
C LYS A 167 0.73 28.60 0.27
N LYS A 168 0.47 28.19 1.52
CA LYS A 168 0.02 29.06 2.61
C LYS A 168 1.20 29.54 3.46
#